data_AF-A0ABD7SSS4-F1
#
_entry.id   AF-A0ABD7SSS4-F1
#
_cell.length_a   1.000
_cell.length_b   1.000
_cell.length_c   1.000
_cell.angle_alpha   90.00
_cell.angle_beta   90.00
_cell.angle_gamma   90.00
#
_symmetry.space_group_name_H-M   'P 1'
#
loop_
_entity.id
_entity.type
_entity.pdbx_description
1 polymer ?
#
loop_
_entity_poly.entity_id
_entity_poly.type
_entity_poly.pdbx_seq_one_letter_code
_entity_poly.pdbx_strand_id
1 'polypeptide(L)' 'MGLSTDFEEDNLSPADYNKLMKQGGEAFKSGSPLDQNPHIDDESRAAWAEGWQWEAYRTQEEAKH' A
#
# COMPACT_ATOMS: atom_id res chain seq x y z
N MET A 1 -5.66 8.52 -38.60
CA MET A 1 -5.21 9.47 -37.55
C MET A 1 -5.39 8.76 -36.24
N GLY A 2 -4.30 8.24 -35.67
CA GLY A 2 -4.35 7.47 -34.43
C GLY A 2 -4.60 8.39 -33.25
N LEU A 3 -5.60 8.06 -32.45
CA LEU A 3 -5.79 8.61 -31.11
C LEU A 3 -4.70 8.03 -30.21
N SER A 4 -3.59 8.74 -30.06
CA SER A 4 -2.64 8.49 -28.97
C SER A 4 -3.17 9.22 -27.73
N THR A 5 -4.00 8.51 -26.96
CA THR A 5 -4.34 8.88 -25.59
C THR A 5 -3.19 8.48 -24.67
N ASP A 6 -2.07 9.19 -24.77
CA ASP A 6 -0.98 9.11 -23.79
C ASP A 6 -1.30 10.06 -22.62
N PHE A 7 -2.35 9.71 -21.86
CA PHE A 7 -2.68 10.36 -20.58
C PHE A 7 -2.52 9.29 -19.48
N GLU A 8 -1.35 8.67 -19.42
CA GLU A 8 -0.92 7.85 -18.28
C GLU A 8 0.06 8.68 -17.43
N GLU A 9 -0.44 9.76 -16.84
CA GLU A 9 0.29 10.53 -15.81
C GLU A 9 -0.48 10.35 -14.50
N ASP A 10 0.22 9.86 -13.48
CA ASP A 10 -0.22 9.76 -12.08
C ASP A 10 -1.19 8.63 -11.71
N ASN A 11 -0.94 7.38 -12.13
CA ASN A 11 -1.53 6.23 -11.42
C ASN A 11 -0.49 5.12 -11.23
N LEU A 12 -0.32 4.68 -9.97
CA LEU A 12 0.43 3.48 -9.62
C LEU A 12 -0.02 2.29 -10.47
N SER A 13 0.96 1.57 -11.03
CA SER A 13 0.65 0.31 -11.70
C SER A 13 0.05 -0.68 -10.70
N PRO A 14 -0.87 -1.58 -11.11
CA PRO A 14 -1.41 -2.59 -10.21
C PRO A 14 -0.33 -3.48 -9.56
N ALA A 15 0.81 -3.68 -10.25
CA ALA A 15 1.93 -4.43 -9.71
C ALA A 15 2.64 -3.67 -8.58
N ASP A 16 2.88 -2.38 -8.77
CA ASP A 16 3.51 -1.53 -7.76
C ASP A 16 2.59 -1.32 -6.55
N TYR A 17 1.30 -1.10 -6.78
CA TYR A 17 0.29 -1.06 -5.73
C TYR A 17 0.34 -2.30 -4.83
N ASN A 18 0.28 -3.50 -5.43
CA ASN A 18 0.32 -4.76 -4.69
C ASN A 18 1.64 -4.96 -3.93
N LYS A 19 2.75 -4.46 -4.49
CA LYS A 19 4.05 -4.50 -3.82
C LYS A 19 4.06 -3.59 -2.58
N LEU A 20 3.53 -2.38 -2.69
CA LEU A 20 3.45 -1.39 -1.60
C LEU A 20 2.52 -1.87 -0.49
N MET A 21 1.37 -2.43 -0.85
CA MET A 21 0.47 -3.13 0.07
C MET A 21 1.21 -4.21 0.88
N LYS A 22 1.99 -5.07 0.20
CA LYS A 22 2.76 -6.11 0.89
C LYS A 22 3.80 -5.51 1.84
N GLN A 23 4.50 -4.45 1.43
CA GLN A 23 5.48 -3.75 2.26
C GLN A 23 4.83 -3.16 3.52
N GLY A 24 3.65 -2.56 3.41
CA GLY A 24 2.90 -2.04 4.55
C GLY A 24 2.53 -3.12 5.57
N GLY A 25 2.04 -4.27 5.09
CA GLY A 25 1.74 -5.42 5.95
C GLY A 25 2.98 -5.97 6.66
N GLU A 26 4.12 -6.06 5.97
CA GLU A 26 5.40 -6.46 6.57
C GLU A 26 5.91 -5.44 7.60
N ALA A 27 5.70 -4.15 7.36
CA ALA A 27 6.03 -3.09 8.29
C ALA A 27 5.22 -3.21 9.60
N PHE A 28 3.91 -3.50 9.51
CA PHE A 28 3.10 -3.80 10.70
C PHE A 28 3.67 -4.98 11.49
N LYS A 29 3.97 -6.09 10.81
CA LYS A 29 4.53 -7.30 11.45
C LYS A 29 5.87 -7.06 12.15
N SER A 30 6.68 -6.15 11.61
CA SER A 30 7.96 -5.76 12.23
C SER A 30 7.82 -4.75 13.36
N GLY A 31 6.60 -4.27 13.65
CA GLY A 31 6.32 -3.27 14.68
C GLY A 31 6.57 -1.83 14.23
N SER A 32 6.75 -1.59 12.93
CA SER A 32 6.90 -0.24 12.39
C SER A 32 5.53 0.47 12.43
N PRO A 33 5.42 1.66 13.03
CA PRO A 33 4.17 2.39 13.11
C PRO A 33 3.78 3.01 11.75
N LEU A 34 2.48 3.28 11.57
CA LEU A 34 1.92 3.79 10.31
C LEU A 34 2.49 5.17 9.91
N ASP A 35 2.90 5.99 10.88
CA ASP A 35 3.50 7.32 10.66
C ASP A 35 4.96 7.26 10.18
N GLN A 36 5.59 6.07 10.16
CA GLN A 36 6.90 5.81 9.55
C GLN A 36 6.80 5.33 8.10
N ASN A 37 5.66 5.54 7.43
CA ASN A 37 5.52 5.28 6.01
C ASN A 37 6.61 6.03 5.20
N PRO A 38 7.48 5.34 4.45
CA PRO A 38 8.62 5.96 3.78
C PRO A 38 8.27 6.66 2.46
N HIS A 39 7.03 6.50 1.97
CA HIS A 39 6.61 7.04 0.69
C HIS A 39 6.22 8.51 0.80
N ILE A 40 6.52 9.29 -0.23
CA ILE A 40 6.23 10.74 -0.28
C ILE A 40 4.99 11.00 -1.14
N ASP A 41 4.82 10.25 -2.22
CA ASP A 41 3.67 10.35 -3.11
C ASP A 41 2.41 9.75 -2.47
N ASP A 42 1.28 10.42 -2.68
CA ASP A 42 0.05 10.10 -1.96
C ASP A 42 -0.48 8.70 -2.31
N GLU A 43 -0.32 8.24 -3.55
CA GLU A 43 -0.78 6.93 -3.98
C GLU A 43 0.04 5.81 -3.32
N SER A 44 1.38 5.92 -3.29
CA SER A 44 2.20 4.91 -2.63
C SER A 44 2.03 4.92 -1.13
N ARG A 45 1.83 6.11 -0.56
CA ARG A 45 1.48 6.25 0.86
C ARG A 45 0.16 5.55 1.16
N ALA A 46 -0.86 5.73 0.33
CA ALA A 46 -2.16 5.08 0.48
C ALA A 46 -2.02 3.55 0.37
N ALA A 47 -1.40 3.04 -0.70
CA ALA A 47 -1.21 1.61 -0.92
C ALA A 47 -0.44 0.94 0.24
N TRP A 48 0.63 1.56 0.72
CA TRP A 48 1.37 1.05 1.88
C TRP A 48 0.54 1.10 3.17
N ALA A 49 -0.18 2.20 3.41
CA ALA A 49 -1.00 2.36 4.62
C ALA A 49 -2.16 1.36 4.66
N GLU A 50 -2.80 1.10 3.52
CA GLU A 50 -3.83 0.07 3.40
C GLU A 50 -3.27 -1.30 3.78
N GLY A 51 -2.11 -1.69 3.24
CA GLY A 51 -1.49 -2.97 3.54
C GLY A 51 -1.17 -3.14 5.04
N TRP A 52 -0.68 -2.08 5.67
CA TRP A 52 -0.44 -2.04 7.12
C TRP A 52 -1.74 -2.26 7.91
N GLN A 53 -2.82 -1.55 7.54
CA GLN A 53 -4.12 -1.64 8.21
C GLN A 53 -4.77 -3.02 8.04
N TRP A 54 -4.66 -3.60 6.85
CA TRP A 54 -5.16 -4.95 6.57
C TRP A 54 -4.50 -5.99 7.47
N GLU A 55 -3.18 -5.93 7.62
CA GLU A 55 -2.48 -6.88 8.48
C GLU A 55 -2.78 -6.63 9.96
N ALA A 56 -2.90 -5.36 10.38
CA ALA A 56 -3.32 -5.02 11.73
C ALA A 56 -4.72 -5.56 12.07
N TYR A 57 -5.67 -5.50 11.14
CA TYR A 57 -7.00 -6.07 11.30
C TYR A 57 -6.93 -7.60 11.40
N ARG A 58 -6.18 -8.27 10.51
CA ARG A 58 -6.03 -9.73 10.53
C ARG A 58 -5.46 -10.25 11.83
N THR A 59 -4.40 -9.62 12.35
CA THR A 59 -3.79 -10.02 13.62
C THR A 59 -4.75 -9.85 14.80
N GLN A 60 -5.63 -8.84 14.77
CA GLN A 60 -6.68 -8.70 15.80
C GLN A 60 -7.73 -9.80 15.74
N GLU A 61 -8.11 -10.24 14.54
CA GLU A 61 -9.06 -11.34 14.36
C GLU A 61 -8.46 -12.69 14.77
N GLU A 62 -7.18 -12.93 14.44
CA GLU A 62 -6.45 -14.12 14.89
C GLU A 62 -6.29 -14.17 16.42
N ALA A 63 -6.14 -13.02 17.08
CA ALA A 63 -6.03 -12.96 18.54
C ALA A 63 -7.35 -13.21 19.29
N LYS A 64 -8.50 -13.17 18.59
CA LYS A 64 -9.83 -13.41 19.18
C LYS A 64 -10.29 -14.88 19.08
N HIS A 65 -9.58 -15.71 18.31
CA HIS A 65 -9.88 -17.13 18.10
C HIS A 65 -8.94 -18.03 18.93
#